data_AF-V3ZJA9-F1
#
_entry.id   AF-V3ZJA9-F1
#
_cell.length_a   1.000
_cell.length_b   1.000
_cell.length_c   1.000
_cell.angle_alpha   90.00
_cell.angle_beta   90.00
_cell.angle_gamma   90.00
#
_symmetry.space_group_name_H-M   'P 1'
#
loop_
_entity.id
_entity.type
_entity.pdbx_description
1 polymer ?
#
loop_
_entity_poly.entity_id
_entity_poly.type
_entity_poly.pdbx_seq_one_letter_code
_entity_poly.pdbx_strand_id
1 'polypeptide(L)'
;RLKDGRTFADDYHRYSVEWTEDYIKCFVDDEMTLNVEPDEGGFWKFGEFEKNNMVNPWRYASKMAPFDQEFYIILNLAVGGMNYFDDSNIGPRPKPWTGADKTAFWRAKEEWYPTWNPFENDGEDAALKINYVKVWKLKP
;
A
#
# COMPACT_ATOMS: atom_id res chain seq x y z
N ARG A 1 8.08 6.12 -10.52
CA ARG A 1 8.65 7.49 -10.69
C ARG A 1 7.55 8.36 -11.27
N LEU A 2 7.47 9.60 -10.82
CA LEU A 2 6.59 10.62 -11.39
C LEU A 2 7.09 10.97 -12.81
N LYS A 3 6.20 11.56 -13.63
CA LYS A 3 6.47 11.83 -15.07
C LYS A 3 7.67 12.76 -15.31
N ASP A 4 8.07 13.52 -14.30
CA ASP A 4 9.18 14.49 -14.30
C ASP A 4 10.50 13.93 -13.72
N GLY A 5 10.55 12.63 -13.41
CA GLY A 5 11.74 11.96 -12.88
C GLY A 5 11.83 11.90 -11.36
N ARG A 6 10.96 12.63 -10.64
CA ARG A 6 10.83 12.59 -9.18
C ARG A 6 10.25 11.26 -8.67
N THR A 7 10.30 11.06 -7.37
CA THR A 7 9.70 9.93 -6.66
C THR A 7 8.58 10.40 -5.73
N PHE A 8 7.77 9.45 -5.24
CA PHE A 8 6.75 9.73 -4.23
C PHE A 8 7.32 10.13 -2.86
N ALA A 9 8.63 10.03 -2.65
CA ALA A 9 9.30 10.45 -1.43
C ALA A 9 9.80 11.91 -1.49
N ASP A 10 9.71 12.56 -2.64
CA ASP A 10 10.33 13.88 -2.87
C ASP A 10 9.43 15.04 -2.40
N ASP A 11 8.12 14.81 -2.20
CA ASP A 11 7.15 15.84 -1.80
C ASP A 11 5.92 15.23 -1.08
N TYR A 12 5.07 16.08 -0.51
CA TYR A 12 3.76 15.66 -0.02
C TYR A 12 2.82 15.35 -1.19
N HIS A 13 2.18 14.18 -1.11
CA HIS A 13 1.15 13.75 -2.05
C HIS A 13 -0.18 13.57 -1.34
N ARG A 14 -1.28 13.83 -2.05
CA ARG A 14 -2.62 13.51 -1.55
C ARG A 14 -3.03 12.13 -2.01
N TYR A 15 -3.05 11.20 -1.05
CA TYR A 15 -3.69 9.90 -1.21
C TYR A 15 -5.13 9.97 -0.73
N SER A 16 -6.08 9.55 -1.56
CA SER A 16 -7.48 9.47 -1.14
C SER A 16 -8.14 8.19 -1.64
N VAL A 17 -9.10 7.72 -0.86
CA VAL A 17 -9.94 6.56 -1.16
C VAL A 17 -11.39 7.02 -1.12
N GLU A 18 -12.12 6.77 -2.21
CA GLU A 18 -13.57 6.87 -2.26
C GLU A 18 -14.13 5.45 -2.19
N TRP A 19 -14.86 5.16 -1.11
CA TRP A 19 -15.36 3.82 -0.82
C TRP A 19 -16.86 3.89 -0.57
N THR A 20 -17.61 3.09 -1.34
CA THR A 20 -19.06 3.03 -1.32
C THR A 20 -19.57 1.59 -1.24
N GLU A 21 -20.89 1.43 -1.22
CA GLU A 21 -21.58 0.15 -1.35
C GLU A 21 -21.39 -0.52 -2.74
N ASP A 22 -20.80 0.20 -3.69
CA ASP A 22 -20.66 -0.27 -5.08
C ASP A 22 -19.20 -0.42 -5.54
N TYR A 23 -18.29 0.40 -5.01
CA TYR A 23 -16.91 0.45 -5.50
C TYR A 23 -15.91 0.99 -4.47
N ILE A 24 -14.63 0.77 -4.77
CA ILE A 24 -13.48 1.42 -4.15
C ILE A 24 -12.65 2.07 -5.25
N LYS A 25 -12.46 3.39 -5.16
CA LYS A 25 -11.55 4.16 -6.02
C LYS A 25 -10.42 4.74 -5.21
N CYS A 26 -9.20 4.65 -5.73
CA CYS A 26 -8.03 5.27 -5.13
C CYS A 26 -7.50 6.36 -6.06
N PHE A 27 -6.98 7.42 -5.45
CA PHE A 27 -6.44 8.56 -6.15
C PHE A 27 -5.09 8.95 -5.55
N VAL A 28 -4.24 9.49 -6.41
CA VAL A 28 -2.97 10.12 -6.05
C VAL A 28 -2.94 11.47 -6.74
N ASP A 29 -2.90 12.55 -5.95
CA ASP A 29 -2.94 13.93 -6.43
C ASP A 29 -4.13 14.20 -7.38
N ASP A 30 -5.32 13.75 -6.98
CA ASP A 30 -6.59 13.81 -7.75
C ASP A 30 -6.64 12.95 -9.02
N GLU A 31 -5.54 12.34 -9.44
CA GLU A 31 -5.57 11.37 -10.54
C GLU A 31 -6.00 10.00 -10.02
N MET A 32 -7.04 9.42 -10.61
CA MET A 32 -7.51 8.08 -10.26
C MET A 32 -6.48 7.03 -10.67
N THR A 33 -6.03 6.23 -9.71
CA THR A 33 -5.03 5.18 -9.93
C THR A 33 -5.60 3.77 -9.86
N LEU A 34 -6.73 3.61 -9.17
CA LEU A 34 -7.44 2.35 -9.04
C LEU A 34 -8.94 2.58 -9.05
N ASN A 35 -9.67 1.72 -9.75
CA ASN A 35 -11.13 1.62 -9.68
C ASN A 35 -11.50 0.15 -9.58
N VAL A 36 -12.12 -0.25 -8.47
CA VAL A 36 -12.60 -1.62 -8.24
C VAL A 36 -14.10 -1.58 -8.01
N GLU A 37 -14.84 -2.20 -8.93
CA GLU A 37 -16.30 -2.26 -8.93
C GLU A 37 -16.70 -3.71 -9.25
N PRO A 38 -16.83 -4.59 -8.23
CA PRO A 38 -17.22 -5.97 -8.46
C PRO A 38 -18.68 -6.05 -8.93
N ASP A 39 -18.95 -7.06 -9.77
CA ASP A 39 -20.32 -7.39 -10.19
C ASP A 39 -21.10 -8.07 -9.05
N GLU A 40 -22.29 -8.59 -9.34
CA GLU A 40 -23.10 -9.35 -8.37
C GLU A 40 -22.38 -10.58 -7.78
N GLY A 41 -21.31 -11.07 -8.42
CA GLY A 41 -20.46 -12.14 -7.88
C GLY A 41 -19.49 -11.67 -6.78
N GLY A 42 -19.42 -10.36 -6.53
CA GLY A 42 -18.61 -9.74 -5.49
C GLY A 42 -17.10 -9.92 -5.67
N PHE A 43 -16.33 -9.54 -4.64
CA PHE A 43 -14.87 -9.69 -4.64
C PHE A 43 -14.40 -11.15 -4.78
N TRP A 44 -15.22 -12.13 -4.38
CA TRP A 44 -14.88 -13.54 -4.52
C TRP A 44 -14.70 -13.95 -5.98
N LYS A 45 -15.69 -13.60 -6.82
CA LYS A 45 -15.65 -13.86 -8.26
C LYS A 45 -14.65 -12.94 -8.95
N PHE A 46 -14.58 -11.67 -8.55
CA PHE A 46 -13.63 -10.71 -9.11
C PHE A 46 -12.16 -11.16 -8.95
N GLY A 47 -11.82 -11.76 -7.81
CA GLY A 47 -10.50 -12.35 -7.56
C GLY A 47 -10.31 -13.78 -8.10
N GLU A 48 -11.29 -14.31 -8.84
CA GLU A 48 -11.31 -15.67 -9.40
C GLU A 48 -11.07 -16.79 -8.35
N PHE A 49 -11.44 -16.55 -7.08
CA PHE A 49 -11.11 -17.45 -5.98
C PHE A 49 -11.88 -18.78 -6.02
N GLU A 50 -12.95 -18.86 -6.81
CA GLU A 50 -13.68 -20.09 -7.12
C GLU A 50 -12.79 -21.18 -7.74
N LYS A 51 -11.69 -20.81 -8.42
CA LYS A 51 -10.73 -21.76 -9.01
C LYS A 51 -9.98 -22.60 -7.98
N ASN A 52 -10.01 -22.21 -6.70
CA ASN A 52 -9.26 -22.87 -5.63
C ASN A 52 -10.03 -23.98 -4.91
N ASN A 53 -11.21 -24.42 -5.41
CA ASN A 53 -12.09 -25.40 -4.74
C ASN A 53 -12.47 -25.03 -3.30
N MET A 54 -12.47 -23.74 -2.98
CA MET A 54 -12.85 -23.21 -1.67
C MET A 54 -14.31 -22.73 -1.69
N VAL A 55 -15.00 -22.90 -0.57
CA VAL A 55 -16.35 -22.35 -0.40
C VAL A 55 -16.23 -20.85 -0.17
N ASN A 56 -16.95 -20.05 -0.95
CA ASN A 56 -17.01 -18.60 -0.77
C ASN A 56 -17.51 -18.26 0.66
N PRO A 57 -16.66 -17.65 1.51
CA PRO A 57 -17.05 -17.26 2.87
C PRO A 57 -18.05 -16.09 2.88
N TRP A 58 -18.14 -15.33 1.80
CA TRP A 58 -18.98 -14.13 1.66
C TRP A 58 -20.27 -14.37 0.85
N ARG A 59 -20.63 -15.63 0.60
CA ARG A 59 -21.79 -16.01 -0.24
C ARG A 59 -23.17 -15.49 0.22
N TYR A 60 -23.27 -14.96 1.44
CA TYR A 60 -24.49 -14.37 2.00
C TYR A 60 -24.32 -12.90 2.41
N ALA A 61 -23.18 -12.30 2.07
CA ALA A 61 -22.88 -10.90 2.36
C ALA A 61 -23.14 -10.04 1.11
N SER A 62 -22.87 -8.73 1.20
CA SER A 62 -23.00 -7.86 0.04
C SER A 62 -21.91 -8.18 -1.00
N LYS A 63 -22.08 -7.69 -2.24
CA LYS A 63 -21.04 -7.78 -3.28
C LYS A 63 -19.70 -7.14 -2.86
N MET A 64 -19.74 -6.21 -1.90
CA MET A 64 -18.56 -5.52 -1.39
C MET A 64 -17.83 -6.27 -0.28
N ALA A 65 -18.38 -7.37 0.26
CA ALA A 65 -17.71 -8.15 1.28
C ALA A 65 -16.31 -8.63 0.84
N PRO A 66 -15.28 -8.57 1.71
CA PRO A 66 -15.34 -8.23 3.14
C PRO A 66 -15.30 -6.73 3.48
N PHE A 67 -15.33 -5.85 2.47
CA PHE A 67 -15.26 -4.40 2.55
C PHE A 67 -16.65 -3.74 2.75
N ASP A 68 -17.54 -4.41 3.47
CA ASP A 68 -18.90 -3.96 3.77
C ASP A 68 -19.18 -3.84 5.28
N GLN A 69 -18.12 -3.64 6.07
CA GLN A 69 -18.15 -3.47 7.52
C GLN A 69 -17.27 -2.29 7.95
N GLU A 70 -17.20 -2.01 9.25
CA GLU A 70 -16.33 -0.97 9.78
C GLU A 70 -14.84 -1.38 9.72
N PHE A 71 -13.97 -0.44 9.33
CA PHE A 71 -12.52 -0.65 9.24
C PHE A 71 -11.76 0.45 9.97
N TYR A 72 -10.52 0.13 10.35
CA TYR A 72 -9.55 1.08 10.89
C TYR A 72 -8.61 1.55 9.79
N ILE A 73 -8.28 2.84 9.82
CA ILE A 73 -7.17 3.38 9.01
C ILE A 73 -5.87 3.16 9.79
N ILE A 74 -4.93 2.44 9.18
CA ILE A 74 -3.59 2.22 9.73
C ILE A 74 -2.58 2.94 8.86
N LEU A 75 -1.77 3.80 9.46
CA LEU A 75 -0.63 4.46 8.82
C LEU A 75 0.63 3.94 9.50
N ASN A 76 1.57 3.42 8.71
CA ASN A 76 2.77 2.76 9.23
C ASN A 76 3.94 2.93 8.26
N LEU A 77 5.15 2.97 8.81
CA LEU A 77 6.42 2.89 8.08
C LEU A 77 7.14 1.61 8.49
N ALA A 78 7.43 0.73 7.53
CA ALA A 78 8.09 -0.55 7.78
C ALA A 78 9.26 -0.77 6.83
N VAL A 79 10.24 -1.55 7.29
CA VAL A 79 11.46 -1.90 6.55
C VAL A 79 11.68 -3.41 6.59
N GLY A 80 12.37 -3.96 5.58
CA GLY A 80 12.71 -5.38 5.57
C GLY A 80 11.53 -6.32 5.24
N GLY A 81 10.59 -5.86 4.41
CA GLY A 81 9.42 -6.65 4.01
C GLY A 81 9.79 -7.93 3.24
N MET A 82 9.05 -9.01 3.46
CA MET A 82 9.34 -10.32 2.84
C MET A 82 8.91 -10.35 1.36
N ASN A 83 7.64 -10.02 1.10
CA ASN A 83 6.98 -10.18 -0.20
C ASN A 83 6.48 -8.85 -0.79
N TYR A 84 6.82 -7.72 -0.17
CA TYR A 84 6.33 -6.39 -0.61
C TYR A 84 7.17 -5.80 -1.74
N PHE A 85 8.42 -6.23 -1.86
CA PHE A 85 9.37 -5.74 -2.87
C PHE A 85 9.90 -6.92 -3.67
N ASP A 86 9.77 -6.81 -4.99
CA ASP A 86 10.28 -7.77 -5.95
C ASP A 86 11.82 -7.84 -5.86
N ASP A 87 12.38 -9.06 -5.88
CA ASP A 87 13.81 -9.31 -5.75
C ASP A 87 14.63 -8.78 -6.95
N SER A 88 13.98 -8.60 -8.11
CA SER A 88 14.54 -8.00 -9.32
C SER A 88 14.41 -6.47 -9.36
N ASN A 89 13.59 -5.87 -8.49
CA ASN A 89 13.34 -4.43 -8.50
C ASN A 89 14.30 -3.73 -7.54
N ILE A 90 15.49 -3.53 -8.08
CA ILE A 90 16.66 -3.00 -7.40
C ILE A 90 16.55 -1.47 -7.46
N GLY A 91 16.49 -0.82 -6.31
CA GLY A 91 16.85 0.60 -6.22
C GLY A 91 18.31 0.81 -6.69
N PRO A 92 18.99 1.90 -6.31
CA PRO A 92 20.42 2.02 -6.65
C PRO A 92 21.29 0.87 -6.07
N ARG A 93 20.77 0.08 -5.12
CA ARG A 93 21.42 -1.08 -4.50
C ARG A 93 20.47 -2.29 -4.46
N PRO A 94 20.95 -3.51 -4.73
CA PRO A 94 20.12 -4.71 -4.70
C PRO A 94 19.58 -4.97 -3.30
N LYS A 95 18.39 -5.57 -3.22
CA LYS A 95 17.77 -6.00 -1.97
C LYS A 95 18.71 -7.01 -1.26
N PRO A 96 19.21 -6.73 -0.05
CA PRO A 96 20.20 -7.58 0.60
C PRO A 96 19.62 -8.80 1.34
N TRP A 97 18.30 -9.01 1.32
CA TRP A 97 17.65 -10.14 2.00
C TRP A 97 16.69 -10.89 1.06
N THR A 98 16.48 -12.18 1.33
CA THR A 98 15.45 -13.00 0.69
C THR A 98 14.52 -13.58 1.76
N GLY A 99 13.24 -13.71 1.42
CA GLY A 99 12.23 -14.22 2.35
C GLY A 99 12.22 -13.52 3.70
N ALA A 100 12.27 -14.30 4.79
CA ALA A 100 12.16 -13.82 6.17
C ALA A 100 13.51 -13.54 6.88
N ASP A 101 14.64 -13.54 6.16
CA ASP A 101 15.96 -13.35 6.78
C ASP A 101 16.21 -11.88 7.19
N LYS A 102 15.71 -11.53 8.38
CA LYS A 102 15.94 -10.22 9.00
C LYS A 102 17.42 -9.98 9.35
N THR A 103 18.22 -11.04 9.48
CA THR A 103 19.64 -10.93 9.82
C THR A 103 20.42 -10.41 8.62
N ALA A 104 20.12 -10.90 7.41
CA ALA A 104 20.72 -10.40 6.18
C ALA A 104 20.43 -8.90 5.97
N PHE A 105 19.17 -8.47 6.19
CA PHE A 105 18.81 -7.05 6.18
C PHE A 105 19.66 -6.24 7.17
N TRP A 106 19.78 -6.70 8.42
CA TRP A 106 20.56 -5.99 9.44
C TRP A 106 22.07 -5.95 9.13
N ARG A 107 22.65 -7.02 8.59
CA ARG A 107 24.07 -7.06 8.22
C ARG A 107 24.41 -6.08 7.11
N ALA A 108 23.46 -5.77 6.23
CA ALA A 108 23.62 -4.76 5.19
C ALA A 108 23.37 -3.32 5.69
N LYS A 109 23.34 -3.06 7.01
CA LYS A 109 23.09 -1.74 7.58
C LYS A 109 23.97 -0.65 6.98
N GLU A 110 25.25 -0.91 6.78
CA GLU A 110 26.18 0.05 6.18
C GLU A 110 25.81 0.42 4.73
N GLU A 111 24.98 -0.39 4.06
CA GLU A 111 24.49 -0.13 2.71
C GLU A 111 23.17 0.65 2.68
N TRP A 112 22.23 0.43 3.60
CA TRP A 112 20.93 1.13 3.54
C TRP A 112 20.81 2.27 4.54
N TYR A 113 21.48 2.21 5.68
CA TYR A 113 21.33 3.24 6.72
C TYR A 113 21.83 4.62 6.27
N PRO A 114 22.97 4.75 5.56
CA PRO A 114 23.40 6.05 5.06
C PRO A 114 22.44 6.67 4.04
N THR A 115 21.60 5.89 3.35
CA THR A 115 20.63 6.44 2.38
C THR A 115 19.44 7.12 3.06
N TRP A 116 19.36 7.08 4.39
CA TRP A 116 18.36 7.80 5.18
C TRP A 116 18.87 9.15 5.69
N ASN A 117 20.08 9.55 5.28
CA ASN A 117 20.73 10.79 5.69
C ASN A 117 20.73 11.02 7.21
N PRO A 118 21.17 10.06 8.05
CA PRO A 118 21.01 10.13 9.51
C PRO A 118 21.77 11.27 10.19
N PHE A 119 22.64 11.97 9.48
CA PHE A 119 23.43 13.10 9.97
C PHE A 119 23.05 14.44 9.31
N GLU A 120 22.05 14.44 8.43
CA GLU A 120 21.48 15.63 7.82
C GLU A 120 20.04 15.77 8.30
N ASN A 121 19.62 16.98 8.68
CA ASN A 121 18.23 17.24 9.10
C ASN A 121 17.72 16.24 10.17
N ASP A 122 18.59 15.82 11.08
CA ASP A 122 18.33 14.79 12.11
C ASP A 122 17.73 13.46 11.57
N GLY A 123 18.00 13.12 10.30
CA GLY A 123 17.46 11.92 9.64
C GLY A 123 15.97 12.02 9.26
N GLU A 124 15.38 13.21 9.37
CA GLU A 124 13.97 13.46 9.05
C GLU A 124 13.64 13.23 7.57
N ASP A 125 14.64 13.17 6.69
CA ASP A 125 14.43 12.87 5.27
C ASP A 125 13.88 11.46 5.04
N ALA A 126 14.08 10.53 5.98
CA ALA A 126 13.55 9.17 5.92
C ALA A 126 12.23 8.98 6.69
N ALA A 127 11.73 10.02 7.37
CA ALA A 127 10.53 9.92 8.19
C ALA A 127 9.25 9.86 7.34
N LEU A 128 8.26 9.08 7.80
CA LEU A 128 6.89 9.17 7.27
C LEU A 128 6.23 10.43 7.81
N LYS A 129 6.12 11.46 6.98
CA LYS A 129 5.52 12.75 7.34
C LYS A 129 4.06 12.81 6.90
N ILE A 130 3.16 13.07 7.83
CA ILE A 130 1.72 13.21 7.56
C ILE A 130 1.31 14.64 7.92
N ASN A 131 0.87 15.40 6.91
CA ASN A 131 0.37 16.75 7.12
C ASN A 131 -1.04 16.74 7.74
N TYR A 132 -1.96 15.97 7.16
CA TYR A 132 -3.31 15.82 7.69
C TYR A 132 -3.94 14.48 7.30
N VAL A 133 -4.98 14.11 8.06
CA VAL A 133 -5.91 13.04 7.72
C VAL A 133 -7.32 13.64 7.76
N LYS A 134 -8.12 13.38 6.73
CA LYS A 134 -9.53 13.78 6.67
C LYS A 134 -10.38 12.58 6.34
N VAL A 135 -11.48 12.43 7.08
CA VAL A 135 -12.48 11.38 6.88
C VAL A 135 -13.85 12.06 6.82
N TRP A 136 -14.65 11.68 5.82
CA TRP A 136 -16.01 12.18 5.65
C TRP A 136 -16.90 11.06 5.13
N LYS A 137 -18.22 11.25 5.25
CA LYS A 137 -19.24 10.36 4.68
C LYS A 137 -19.92 11.05 3.50
N LEU A 138 -20.17 10.31 2.43
CA LEU A 138 -20.80 10.84 1.21
C LEU A 138 -22.31 11.06 1.35
N LYS A 139 -22.97 10.19 2.13
CA LYS A 139 -24.41 10.27 2.43
C LYS A 139 -24.61 10.40 3.95
N PRO A 140 -25.66 11.11 4.42
CA PRO A 140 -26.01 11.22 5.83
C PRO A 140 -26.25 9.86 6.51
#